data_AF-A0A535AJP5-F1
#
_entry.id   AF-A0A535AJP5-F1
#
_cell.length_a   1.000
_cell.length_b   1.000
_cell.length_c   1.000
_cell.angle_alpha   90.00
_cell.angle_beta   90.00
_cell.angle_gamma   90.00
#
_symmetry.space_group_name_H-M   'P 1'
#
loop_
_entity.id
_entity.type
_entity.pdbx_description
1 polymer ?
#
loop_
_entity_poly.entity_id
_entity_poly.type
_entity_poly.pdbx_seq_one_letter_code
_entity_poly.pdbx_strand_id
1 'polypeptide(L)'
;MTARRAATIAAAVLATIVAVGALLFIPLSIVVGHPQNALVEAALLVVCVWYVARVMRADRRARLAREAALPPARRPAHREPRRPITFQLRETLLTFAIWFAIIFAFDALALEMDAVVNAGVSIFAAFMLATLTVTGRHMMFRLTAEEDER
;
A
#
# COMPACT_ATOMS: atom_id res chain seq x y z
N MET A 1 14.07 21.63 -7.37
CA MET A 1 13.45 20.98 -6.17
C MET A 1 14.26 21.39 -4.95
N THR A 2 13.66 21.84 -3.85
CA THR A 2 14.43 22.26 -2.66
C THR A 2 14.94 21.05 -1.87
N ALA A 3 16.15 21.10 -1.30
CA ALA A 3 16.80 20.00 -0.57
C ALA A 3 15.89 19.41 0.54
N ARG A 4 15.17 20.28 1.25
CA ARG A 4 14.18 19.88 2.26
C ARG A 4 13.08 18.98 1.70
N ARG A 5 12.59 19.27 0.48
CA ARG A 5 11.53 18.51 -0.19
C ARG A 5 12.03 17.14 -0.66
N ALA A 6 13.26 17.07 -1.16
CA ALA A 6 13.90 15.79 -1.51
C ALA A 6 14.06 14.89 -0.27
N ALA A 7 14.52 15.46 0.85
CA ALA A 7 14.63 14.73 2.11
C ALA A 7 13.28 14.23 2.64
N THR A 8 12.20 15.02 2.50
CA THR A 8 10.85 14.58 2.92
C THR A 8 10.35 13.41 2.06
N ILE A 9 10.60 13.45 0.75
CA ILE A 9 10.24 12.36 -0.17
C ILE A 9 11.03 11.10 0.18
N ALA A 10 12.35 11.21 0.33
CA ALA A 10 13.20 10.09 0.71
C ALA A 10 12.78 9.46 2.04
N ALA A 11 12.49 10.29 3.06
CA ALA A 11 12.00 9.82 4.34
C ALA A 11 10.62 9.14 4.24
N ALA A 12 9.71 9.65 3.40
CA ALA A 12 8.41 9.03 3.19
C ALA A 12 8.52 7.69 2.45
N VAL A 13 9.41 7.59 1.46
CA VAL A 13 9.72 6.33 0.77
C VAL A 13 10.29 5.31 1.75
N LEU A 14 11.30 5.70 2.53
CA LEU A 14 11.90 4.84 3.55
C LEU A 14 10.87 4.38 4.58
N ALA A 15 10.04 5.31 5.09
CA ALA A 15 8.97 4.97 6.02
C ALA A 15 7.94 4.00 5.42
N THR A 16 7.66 4.10 4.12
CA THR A 16 6.77 3.16 3.44
C THR A 16 7.40 1.77 3.32
N ILE A 17 8.69 1.69 2.96
CA ILE A 17 9.42 0.42 2.90
C ILE A 17 9.45 -0.24 4.29
N VAL A 18 9.77 0.53 5.32
CA VAL A 18 9.78 0.05 6.71
C VAL A 18 8.39 -0.38 7.17
N ALA A 19 7.34 0.36 6.81
CA ALA A 19 5.96 -0.03 7.13
C ALA A 19 5.59 -1.37 6.48
N VAL A 20 5.90 -1.56 5.19
CA VAL A 20 5.64 -2.83 4.50
C VAL A 20 6.44 -3.96 5.14
N GLY A 21 7.72 -3.74 5.43
CA GLY A 21 8.54 -4.71 6.15
C GLY A 21 7.95 -5.08 7.50
N ALA A 22 7.62 -4.10 8.33
CA ALA A 22 7.00 -4.32 9.64
C ALA A 22 5.68 -5.10 9.53
N LEU A 23 4.82 -4.76 8.57
CA LEU A 23 3.56 -5.48 8.33
C LEU A 23 3.80 -6.97 8.00
N LEU A 24 4.85 -7.27 7.25
CA LEU A 24 5.21 -8.62 6.84
C LEU A 24 5.93 -9.40 7.95
N PHE A 25 6.68 -8.73 8.81
CA PHE A 25 7.40 -9.36 9.91
C PHE A 25 6.50 -9.68 11.11
N ILE A 26 5.43 -8.93 11.35
CA ILE A 26 4.48 -9.20 12.47
C ILE A 26 4.03 -10.67 12.52
N PRO A 27 3.47 -11.25 11.44
CA PRO A 27 3.07 -12.65 11.46
C PRO A 27 4.27 -13.59 11.63
N LEU A 28 5.42 -13.29 11.01
CA LEU A 28 6.63 -14.11 11.15
C LEU A 28 7.15 -14.14 12.59
N SER A 29 7.21 -12.98 13.25
CA SER A 29 7.65 -12.83 14.64
C SER A 29 6.73 -13.58 15.62
N ILE A 30 5.43 -13.62 15.35
CA ILE A 30 4.47 -14.43 16.13
C ILE A 30 4.75 -15.92 15.94
N VAL A 31 4.92 -16.37 14.69
CA VAL A 31 5.16 -17.79 14.34
C VAL A 31 6.48 -18.30 14.93
N VAL A 32 7.55 -17.52 14.84
CA VAL A 32 8.89 -17.89 15.32
C VAL A 32 9.00 -17.78 16.86
N GLY A 33 7.89 -17.49 17.57
CA GLY A 33 7.85 -17.48 19.03
C GLY A 33 8.42 -16.21 19.68
N HIS A 34 8.51 -15.11 18.94
CA HIS A 34 9.03 -13.82 19.42
C HIS A 34 7.91 -12.75 19.43
N PRO A 35 6.85 -12.90 20.26
CA PRO A 35 5.71 -11.96 20.28
C PRO A 35 6.11 -10.55 20.72
N GLN A 36 7.21 -10.41 21.47
CA GLN A 36 7.83 -9.14 21.84
C GLN A 36 8.20 -8.32 20.59
N ASN A 37 8.76 -8.98 19.57
CA ASN A 37 9.17 -8.35 18.32
C ASN A 37 7.95 -7.89 17.52
N ALA A 38 6.87 -8.68 17.51
CA ALA A 38 5.62 -8.31 16.87
C ALA A 38 5.02 -7.02 17.45
N LEU A 39 5.15 -6.77 18.76
CA LEU A 39 4.72 -5.51 19.38
C LEU A 39 5.57 -4.33 18.90
N VAL A 40 6.89 -4.50 18.81
CA VAL A 40 7.81 -3.47 18.31
C VAL A 40 7.52 -3.17 16.84
N GLU A 41 7.32 -4.20 16.02
CA GLU A 41 6.97 -4.08 14.60
C GLU A 41 5.61 -3.41 14.42
N ALA A 42 4.60 -3.74 15.23
CA ALA A 42 3.30 -3.08 15.21
C ALA A 42 3.41 -1.58 15.59
N ALA A 43 4.19 -1.25 16.62
CA ALA A 43 4.44 0.14 17.00
C ALA A 43 5.17 0.91 15.88
N LEU A 44 6.17 0.28 15.26
CA LEU A 44 6.92 0.83 14.14
C LEU A 44 6.01 1.07 12.93
N LEU A 45 5.15 0.11 12.59
CA LEU A 45 4.15 0.22 11.53
C LEU A 45 3.24 1.44 11.77
N VAL A 46 2.72 1.61 12.99
CA VAL A 46 1.87 2.75 13.36
C VAL A 46 2.61 4.08 13.16
N VAL A 47 3.86 4.17 13.60
CA VAL A 47 4.68 5.39 13.45
C VAL A 47 4.92 5.70 11.97
N CYS A 48 5.26 4.70 11.16
CA CYS A 48 5.49 4.87 9.73
C CYS A 48 4.23 5.31 8.99
N VAL A 49 3.09 4.64 9.23
CA VAL A 49 1.79 4.99 8.64
C VAL A 49 1.37 6.40 9.05
N TRP A 50 1.52 6.75 10.34
CA TRP A 50 1.23 8.09 10.82
C TRP A 50 2.08 9.15 10.13
N TYR A 51 3.39 8.90 10.00
CA TYR A 51 4.32 9.82 9.34
C TYR A 51 3.96 10.03 7.87
N VAL A 52 3.73 8.95 7.12
CA VAL A 52 3.34 9.04 5.70
C VAL A 52 2.00 9.77 5.55
N ALA A 53 1.01 9.44 6.37
CA ALA A 53 -0.30 10.11 6.35
C ALA A 53 -0.19 11.61 6.69
N ARG A 54 0.72 11.98 7.59
CA ARG A 54 1.02 13.39 7.92
C ARG A 54 1.63 14.10 6.71
N VAL A 55 2.63 13.51 6.05
CA VAL A 55 3.28 14.07 4.86
C VAL A 55 2.26 14.26 3.73
N MET A 56 1.42 13.26 3.47
CA MET A 56 0.36 13.35 2.45
C MET A 56 -0.66 14.45 2.77
N ARG A 57 -1.08 14.57 4.03
CA ARG A 57 -1.99 15.65 4.48
C ARG A 57 -1.36 17.02 4.29
N ALA A 58 -0.06 17.18 4.58
CA ALA A 58 0.66 18.42 4.38
C ALA A 58 0.79 18.79 2.90
N ASP A 59 1.14 17.83 2.03
CA ASP A 59 1.22 18.06 0.58
C ASP A 59 -0.15 18.42 0.00
N ARG A 60 -1.22 17.75 0.44
CA ARG A 60 -2.60 18.06 0.03
C ARG A 60 -3.01 19.48 0.42
N ARG A 61 -2.72 19.91 1.65
CA ARG A 61 -3.00 21.29 2.11
C ARG A 61 -2.20 22.32 1.31
N ALA A 62 -0.92 22.05 1.05
CA ALA A 62 -0.06 22.93 0.28
C ALA A 62 -0.52 23.06 -1.18
N ARG A 63 -1.03 21.99 -1.79
CA ARG A 63 -1.64 22.02 -3.12
C ARG A 63 -2.89 22.90 -3.15
N LEU A 64 -3.82 22.69 -2.22
CA LEU A 64 -5.04 23.49 -2.11
C LEU A 64 -4.76 24.98 -1.91
N ALA A 65 -3.77 25.32 -1.08
CA ALA A 65 -3.37 26.71 -0.86
C ALA A 65 -2.78 27.36 -2.12
N ARG A 66 -1.99 26.63 -2.90
CA ARG A 66 -1.42 27.11 -4.18
C ARG A 66 -2.50 27.29 -5.24
N GLU A 67 -3.49 26.40 -5.29
CA GLU A 67 -4.63 26.49 -6.20
C GLU A 67 -5.53 27.68 -5.86
N ALA A 68 -5.77 27.94 -4.57
CA ALA A 68 -6.56 29.10 -4.12
C ALA A 68 -5.90 30.45 -4.45
N ALA A 69 -4.56 30.49 -4.44
CA ALA A 69 -3.76 31.68 -4.75
C ALA A 69 -3.71 32.03 -6.25
N LEU A 70 -4.19 31.16 -7.15
CA LEU A 70 -4.26 31.46 -8.57
C LEU A 70 -5.43 32.41 -8.88
N PRO A 71 -5.25 33.36 -9.83
CA PRO A 71 -6.34 34.19 -10.35
C PRO A 71 -7.50 33.31 -10.86
N PRO A 72 -8.77 33.73 -10.70
CA PRO A 72 -9.94 32.90 -11.05
C PRO A 72 -9.88 32.30 -12.45
N ALA A 73 -9.36 33.06 -13.43
CA ALA A 73 -9.22 32.63 -14.82
C ALA A 73 -8.08 31.62 -15.09
N ARG A 74 -7.14 31.47 -14.15
CA ARG A 74 -6.03 30.48 -14.21
C ARG A 74 -6.20 29.34 -13.22
N ARG A 75 -7.29 29.31 -12.45
CA ARG A 75 -7.62 28.15 -11.63
C ARG A 75 -7.86 26.99 -12.59
N PRO A 76 -7.25 25.81 -12.36
CA PRO A 76 -7.57 24.65 -13.14
C PRO A 76 -9.09 24.45 -13.09
N ALA A 77 -9.71 24.20 -14.25
CA ALA A 77 -11.14 23.90 -14.33
C ALA A 77 -11.45 22.83 -13.28
N HIS A 78 -12.55 23.01 -12.54
CA HIS A 78 -12.99 22.03 -11.55
C HIS A 78 -13.07 20.69 -12.27
N ARG A 79 -12.06 19.84 -12.10
CA ARG A 79 -12.07 18.49 -12.64
C ARG A 79 -13.15 17.80 -11.83
N GLU A 80 -14.37 17.76 -12.38
CA GLU A 80 -15.32 16.73 -12.00
C GLU A 80 -14.51 15.43 -12.02
N PRO A 81 -14.41 14.73 -10.88
CA PRO A 81 -13.67 13.49 -10.87
C PRO A 81 -14.35 12.60 -11.91
N ARG A 82 -13.71 12.37 -13.07
CA ARG A 82 -13.99 11.16 -13.87
C ARG A 82 -13.92 10.06 -12.84
N ARG A 83 -15.06 9.38 -12.63
CA ARG A 83 -15.39 8.51 -11.46
C ARG A 83 -14.14 8.17 -10.67
N PRO A 84 -14.04 8.56 -9.38
CA PRO A 84 -12.84 8.34 -8.62
C PRO A 84 -12.38 6.90 -8.87
N ILE A 85 -11.16 6.75 -9.39
CA ILE A 85 -10.44 5.47 -9.32
C ILE A 85 -10.23 5.29 -7.82
N THR A 86 -11.30 4.85 -7.16
CA THR A 86 -11.24 4.51 -5.77
C THR A 86 -10.21 3.41 -5.75
N PHE A 87 -9.15 3.61 -4.98
CA PHE A 87 -8.37 2.49 -4.51
C PHE A 87 -9.40 1.63 -3.80
N GLN A 88 -9.95 0.63 -4.49
CA GLN A 88 -11.10 -0.13 -4.02
C GLN A 88 -10.55 -1.00 -2.91
N LEU A 89 -10.46 -0.43 -1.71
CA LEU A 89 -9.92 -1.08 -0.53
C LEU A 89 -10.63 -2.43 -0.34
N ARG A 90 -11.92 -2.47 -0.66
CA ARG A 90 -12.74 -3.67 -0.77
C ARG A 90 -12.23 -4.69 -1.79
N GLU A 91 -11.94 -4.28 -3.03
CA GLU A 91 -11.38 -5.18 -4.04
C GLU A 91 -9.98 -5.65 -3.66
N THR A 92 -9.11 -4.78 -3.16
CA THR A 92 -7.76 -5.16 -2.72
C THR A 92 -7.81 -6.14 -1.55
N LEU A 93 -8.67 -5.90 -0.56
CA LEU A 93 -8.90 -6.82 0.55
C LEU A 93 -9.50 -8.15 0.07
N LEU A 94 -10.41 -8.13 -0.91
CA LEU A 94 -10.99 -9.33 -1.49
C LEU A 94 -9.92 -10.14 -2.24
N THR A 95 -9.11 -9.51 -3.09
CA THR A 95 -8.00 -10.14 -3.81
C THR A 95 -6.98 -10.73 -2.83
N PHE A 96 -6.65 -9.99 -1.77
CA PHE A 96 -5.79 -10.49 -0.70
C PHE A 96 -6.38 -11.72 0.00
N ALA A 97 -7.66 -11.66 0.39
CA ALA A 97 -8.33 -12.78 1.05
C ALA A 97 -8.41 -14.03 0.15
N ILE A 98 -8.65 -13.85 -1.15
CA ILE A 98 -8.64 -14.94 -2.14
C ILE A 98 -7.26 -15.58 -2.21
N TRP A 99 -6.20 -14.77 -2.39
CA TRP A 99 -4.84 -15.31 -2.45
C TRP A 99 -4.43 -15.98 -1.14
N PHE A 100 -4.79 -15.40 0.01
CA PHE A 100 -4.54 -16.01 1.31
C PHE A 100 -5.21 -17.37 1.42
N ALA A 101 -6.50 -17.48 1.07
CA ALA A 101 -7.22 -18.75 1.13
C ALA A 101 -6.62 -19.81 0.19
N ILE A 102 -6.22 -19.41 -1.03
CA ILE A 102 -5.60 -20.31 -2.00
C ILE A 102 -4.26 -20.84 -1.48
N ILE A 103 -3.38 -19.95 -1.02
CA ILE A 103 -2.03 -20.32 -0.56
C ILE A 103 -2.13 -21.14 0.72
N PHE A 104 -2.98 -20.73 1.66
CA PHE A 104 -3.16 -21.48 2.91
C PHE A 104 -3.67 -22.89 2.66
N ALA A 105 -4.66 -23.03 1.77
CA ALA A 105 -5.17 -24.35 1.38
C ALA A 105 -4.10 -25.17 0.66
N PHE A 106 -3.32 -24.56 -0.23
CA PHE A 106 -2.23 -25.23 -0.94
C PHE A 106 -1.14 -25.72 0.04
N ASP A 107 -0.63 -24.84 0.90
CA ASP A 107 0.43 -25.17 1.87
C ASP A 107 -0.05 -26.21 2.89
N ALA A 108 -1.33 -26.19 3.27
CA ALA A 108 -1.91 -27.19 4.17
C ALA A 108 -2.05 -28.57 3.49
N LEU A 109 -2.48 -28.61 2.23
CA LEU A 109 -2.79 -29.86 1.53
C LEU A 109 -1.57 -30.48 0.83
N ALA A 110 -0.68 -29.66 0.28
CA ALA A 110 0.45 -30.12 -0.53
C ALA A 110 1.75 -30.19 0.26
N LEU A 111 1.95 -29.29 1.23
CA LEU A 111 3.17 -29.20 2.03
C LEU A 111 2.98 -29.67 3.47
N GLU A 112 1.75 -30.06 3.85
CA GLU A 112 1.38 -30.52 5.19
C GLU A 112 1.92 -29.60 6.31
N MET A 113 1.97 -28.29 6.02
CA MET A 113 2.55 -27.32 6.94
C MET A 113 1.69 -27.15 8.18
N ASP A 114 2.36 -27.00 9.33
CA ASP A 114 1.70 -26.61 10.58
C ASP A 114 0.84 -25.35 10.38
N ALA A 115 -0.37 -25.35 10.93
CA ALA A 115 -1.36 -24.31 10.69
C ALA A 115 -0.90 -22.91 11.11
N VAL A 116 -0.08 -22.81 12.16
CA VAL A 116 0.45 -21.53 12.65
C VAL A 116 1.51 -21.01 11.69
N VAL A 117 2.44 -21.88 11.28
CA VAL A 117 3.50 -21.52 10.32
C VAL A 117 2.90 -21.15 8.96
N ASN A 118 1.94 -21.94 8.49
CA ASN A 118 1.23 -21.72 7.23
C ASN A 118 0.51 -20.37 7.23
N ALA A 119 -0.17 -20.00 8.33
CA ALA A 119 -0.83 -18.69 8.41
C ALA A 119 0.14 -17.52 8.17
N GLY A 120 1.34 -17.58 8.72
CA GLY A 120 2.36 -16.54 8.52
C GLY A 120 2.87 -16.47 7.08
N VAL A 121 3.20 -17.63 6.49
CA VAL A 121 3.70 -17.73 5.10
C VAL A 121 2.62 -17.29 4.11
N SER A 122 1.39 -17.76 4.30
CA SER A 122 0.24 -17.43 3.46
C SER A 122 -0.09 -15.94 3.48
N ILE A 123 -0.02 -15.26 4.64
CA ILE A 123 -0.21 -13.81 4.73
C ILE A 123 0.83 -13.07 3.89
N PHE A 124 2.10 -13.47 4.00
CA PHE A 124 3.19 -12.86 3.24
C PHE A 124 3.02 -13.05 1.73
N ALA A 125 2.80 -14.30 1.31
CA ALA A 125 2.67 -14.65 -0.10
C ALA A 125 1.41 -14.01 -0.72
N ALA A 126 0.29 -13.99 0.01
CA ALA A 126 -0.93 -13.33 -0.44
C ALA A 126 -0.77 -11.82 -0.61
N PHE A 127 -0.01 -11.17 0.28
CA PHE A 127 0.30 -9.75 0.15
C PHE A 127 1.09 -9.46 -1.14
N MET A 128 2.13 -10.25 -1.40
CA MET A 128 2.95 -10.11 -2.61
C MET A 128 2.09 -10.31 -3.87
N LEU A 129 1.29 -11.39 -3.92
CA LEU A 129 0.44 -11.70 -5.07
C LEU A 129 -0.68 -10.68 -5.27
N ALA A 130 -1.34 -10.23 -4.20
CA ALA A 130 -2.35 -9.18 -4.29
C ALA A 130 -1.75 -7.87 -4.81
N THR A 131 -0.56 -7.48 -4.33
CA THR A 131 0.14 -6.28 -4.80
C THR A 131 0.45 -6.40 -6.29
N LEU A 132 1.05 -7.52 -6.72
CA LEU A 132 1.33 -7.78 -8.14
C LEU A 132 0.06 -7.76 -8.99
N THR A 133 -1.03 -8.35 -8.51
CA THR A 133 -2.32 -8.39 -9.22
C THR A 133 -2.89 -6.99 -9.42
N VAL A 134 -2.89 -6.16 -8.37
CA VAL A 134 -3.42 -4.80 -8.41
C VAL A 134 -2.54 -3.89 -9.28
N THR A 135 -1.22 -3.99 -9.15
CA THR A 135 -0.28 -3.22 -9.97
C THR A 135 -0.37 -3.64 -11.45
N GLY A 136 -0.46 -4.93 -11.72
CA GLY A 136 -0.65 -5.46 -13.07
C GLY A 136 -1.95 -4.97 -13.70
N ARG A 137 -3.06 -4.99 -12.96
CA ARG A 137 -4.35 -4.43 -13.43
C ARG A 137 -4.22 -2.95 -13.80
N HIS A 138 -3.58 -2.16 -12.96
CA HIS A 138 -3.42 -0.73 -13.21
C HIS A 138 -2.51 -0.43 -14.42
N MET A 139 -1.49 -1.25 -14.65
CA MET A 139 -0.64 -1.14 -15.84
C MET A 139 -1.42 -1.48 -17.11
N MET A 140 -2.21 -2.56 -17.09
CA MET A 140 -3.07 -2.97 -18.21
C MET A 140 -4.07 -1.88 -18.60
N PHE A 141 -4.75 -1.27 -17.62
CA PHE A 141 -5.68 -0.16 -17.87
C PHE A 141 -5.03 1.07 -18.51
N ARG A 142 -3.73 1.32 -18.24
CA ARG A 142 -3.01 2.42 -18.87
C ARG A 142 -2.67 2.11 -20.32
N LEU A 143 -2.22 0.89 -20.59
CA LEU A 143 -1.89 0.46 -21.95
C LEU A 143 -3.13 0.46 -22.86
N THR A 144 -4.27 -0.05 -22.39
CA THR A 144 -5.51 -0.05 -23.17
C THR A 144 -6.10 1.35 -23.35
N ALA A 145 -5.93 2.24 -22.37
CA ALA A 145 -6.35 3.64 -22.51
C ALA A 145 -5.47 4.44 -23.48
N GLU A 146 -4.18 4.10 -23.59
CA GLU A 146 -3.25 4.69 -24.57
C GLU A 146 -3.49 4.17 -26.01
N GLU A 147 -4.09 2.99 -26.17
CA GLU A 147 -4.48 2.42 -27.46
C GLU A 147 -5.76 3.05 -28.04
N ASP A 148 -6.74 3.41 -27.21
CA ASP A 148 -7.99 4.07 -27.65
C ASP A 148 -7.80 5.54 -28.08
N GLU A 149 -6.66 6.17 -27.74
CA GLU A 149 -6.33 7.56 -28.13
C GLU A 149 -5.57 7.67 -29.47
N ARG A 150 -5.23 6.54 -30.13
CA ARG A 150 -4.58 6.50 -31.45
C ARG A 150 -5.55 6.15 -32.56
#